data_AF-X0UPJ4-F1
#
_entry.id   AF-X0UPJ4-F1
#
_cell.length_a   1.000
_cell.length_b   1.000
_cell.length_c   1.000
_cell.angle_alpha   90.00
_cell.angle_beta   90.00
_cell.angle_gamma   90.00
#
_symmetry.space_group_name_H-M   'P 1'
#
loop_
_entity.id
_entity.type
_entity.pdbx_description
1 polymer ?
#
loop_
_entity_poly.entity_id
_entity_poly.type
_entity_poly.pdbx_seq_one_letter_code
_entity_poly.pdbx_strand_id
1 'polypeptide(L)' 'MSRTVCRGCESDNIEIFLDLGKMPLAGGFLSSMEAIAKEKLYPLPVHL' A
#
# COMPACT_ATOMS: atom_id res chain seq x y z
N MET A 1 -6.53 4.18 7.17
CA MET A 1 -7.57 4.72 6.25
C MET A 1 -7.02 4.61 4.84
N SER A 2 -7.64 3.79 3.98
CA SER A 2 -7.39 3.87 2.54
C SER A 2 -8.01 5.17 2.03
N ARG A 3 -7.39 5.78 1.01
CA ARG A 3 -7.98 6.97 0.38
C ARG A 3 -9.12 6.53 -0.52
N THR A 4 -10.24 7.24 -0.43
CA THR A 4 -11.46 7.00 -1.22
C THR A 4 -11.72 8.12 -2.22
N VAL A 5 -10.80 9.10 -2.36
CA VAL A 5 -10.91 10.21 -3.32
C VAL A 5 -9.61 10.37 -4.10
N CYS A 6 -9.73 10.72 -5.38
CA CYS A 6 -8.61 11.01 -6.26
C CYS A 6 -7.82 12.21 -5.74
N ARG A 7 -6.49 12.08 -5.64
CA ARG A 7 -5.61 13.18 -5.19
C ARG A 7 -5.44 14.30 -6.22
N GLY A 8 -5.73 14.03 -7.49
CA GLY A 8 -5.57 15.01 -8.58
C GLY A 8 -6.82 15.86 -8.81
N CYS A 9 -8.02 15.27 -8.70
CA CYS A 9 -9.28 15.94 -9.03
C CYS A 9 -10.34 15.90 -7.92
N GLU A 10 -10.05 15.31 -6.77
CA GLU A 10 -10.95 15.19 -5.61
C GLU A 10 -12.24 14.38 -5.83
N SER A 11 -12.43 13.80 -7.03
CA SER A 11 -13.53 12.89 -7.32
C SER A 11 -13.48 11.65 -6.43
N ASP A 12 -14.65 11.20 -5.99
CA ASP A 12 -14.89 9.96 -5.26
C ASP A 12 -15.22 8.77 -6.18
N ASN A 13 -15.26 9.00 -7.50
CA ASN A 13 -15.47 7.96 -8.51
C ASN A 13 -14.16 7.21 -8.80
N ILE A 14 -13.61 6.56 -7.77
CA ILE A 14 -12.45 5.68 -7.87
C ILE A 14 -12.83 4.27 -7.41
N GLU A 15 -12.35 3.26 -8.13
CA GLU A 15 -12.64 1.85 -7.84
C GLU A 15 -11.36 1.03 -7.75
N ILE A 16 -11.38 -0.06 -6.97
CA ILE A 16 -10.22 -0.96 -6.86
C ILE A 16 -10.17 -1.82 -8.12
N PHE A 17 -9.08 -1.68 -8.88
CA PHE A 17 -8.79 -2.51 -10.05
C PHE A 17 -8.00 -3.77 -9.68
N LEU A 18 -7.07 -3.65 -8.74
CA LEU A 18 -6.21 -4.74 -8.28
C LEU A 18 -5.86 -4.56 -6.80
N ASP A 19 -5.97 -5.63 -6.02
CA ASP A 19 -5.53 -5.66 -4.62
C ASP A 19 -4.37 -6.64 -4.46
N LEU A 20 -3.20 -6.12 -4.06
CA LEU A 20 -2.00 -6.91 -3.79
C LEU A 20 -1.90 -7.34 -2.32
N GLY A 21 -2.85 -6.92 -1.47
CA GLY A 21 -2.87 -7.24 -0.05
C GLY A 21 -1.85 -6.44 0.74
N LYS A 22 -1.30 -7.06 1.79
CA LYS A 22 -0.35 -6.44 2.72
C LYS A 22 1.08 -6.62 2.22
N MET A 23 1.73 -5.52 1.86
CA MET A 23 3.08 -5.50 1.31
C MET A 23 4.05 -4.68 2.18
N PRO A 24 5.33 -5.09 2.24
CA PRO A 24 6.38 -4.27 2.85
C PRO A 24 6.78 -3.09 1.95
N LEU A 25 7.66 -2.24 2.46
CA LEU A 25 8.26 -1.18 1.65
C LEU A 25 9.25 -1.78 0.65
N ALA A 26 9.00 -1.61 -0.65
CA ALA A 26 9.87 -2.16 -1.70
C ALA A 26 11.34 -1.69 -1.61
N GLY A 27 11.59 -0.49 -1.06
CA GLY A 27 12.93 0.05 -0.80
C GLY A 27 13.40 -0.08 0.65
N GLY A 28 12.67 -0.78 1.51
CA GLY A 28 12.95 -0.92 2.95
C GLY A 28 13.92 -2.05 3.25
N PHE A 29 15.14 -2.01 2.69
CA PHE A 29 16.13 -3.06 2.91
C PHE A 29 16.43 -3.27 4.40
N LEU A 30 16.39 -4.52 4.83
CA LEU A 30 16.57 -4.90 6.23
C LEU A 30 18.05 -5.18 6.53
N SER A 31 18.49 -4.85 7.75
CA SER A 31 19.86 -5.08 8.20
C SER A 31 20.14 -6.53 8.61
N SER A 32 19.09 -7.31 8.88
CA SER A 32 19.19 -8.72 9.27
C SER A 32 17.88 -9.47 9.03
N MET A 33 17.92 -10.81 9.09
CA MET A 33 16.74 -11.65 8.89
C MET A 33 15.73 -11.53 10.04
N GLU A 34 16.18 -11.32 11.27
CA GLU A 34 15.31 -11.16 12.44
C GLU A 34 14.43 -9.91 12.33
N ALA A 35 14.85 -8.94 11.51
CA ALA A 35 14.06 -7.73 11.25
C ALA A 35 12.82 -8.01 10.38
N ILE A 36 12.76 -9.12 9.64
CA ILE A 36 11.61 -9.49 8.79
C ILE A 36 10.34 -9.61 9.65
N ALA A 37 10.45 -10.23 10.83
CA ALA A 37 9.31 -10.40 11.74
C ALA A 37 8.77 -9.07 12.31
N LYS A 38 9.55 -7.99 12.21
CA LYS A 38 9.21 -6.64 12.70
C LYS A 38 8.83 -5.68 11.57
N GLU A 39 8.80 -6.16 10.34
CA GLU A 39 8.54 -5.33 9.17
C GLU A 39 7.10 -4.79 9.20
N LYS A 40 6.97 -3.50 8.85
CA LYS A 40 5.66 -2.87 8.73
C LYS A 40 5.07 -3.19 7.38
N LEU A 41 3.86 -3.73 7.39
CA LEU A 41 3.11 -4.02 6.18
C LEU A 41 2.00 -2.98 5.97
N TYR A 42 1.73 -2.70 4.70
CA TYR A 42 0.74 -1.73 4.28
C TYR A 42 -0.20 -2.35 3.24
N PRO A 43 -1.50 -2.04 3.27
CA PRO A 43 -2.40 -2.44 2.19
C PRO A 43 -1.97 -1.75 0.89
N LEU A 44 -1.92 -2.51 -0.21
CA LEU A 44 -1.52 -2.01 -1.54
C LEU A 44 -2.64 -2.26 -2.59
N PRO A 45 -3.79 -1.57 -2.47
CA PRO A 45 -4.79 -1.51 -3.54
C PRO A 45 -4.37 -0.51 -4.64
N VAL A 46 -4.57 -0.89 -5.89
CA VAL A 46 -4.46 -0.05 -7.08
C VAL A 46 -5.87 0.38 -7.49
N HIS A 47 -6.07 1.69 -7.61
CA HIS A 47 -7.36 2.27 -7.99
C HIS A 47 -7.30 2.83 -9.41
N LEU A 48 -8.43 2.77 -10.12
CA LEU A 48 -8.70 3.50 -11.36
C LEU A 48 -9.50 4.77 -11.07
#